data_AF-A0A1W9V650-F1
#
_entry.id   AF-A0A1W9V650-F1
#
_cell.length_a   1.000
_cell.length_b   1.000
_cell.length_c   1.000
_cell.angle_alpha   90.00
_cell.angle_beta   90.00
_cell.angle_gamma   90.00
#
_symmetry.space_group_name_H-M   'P 1'
#
loop_
_entity.id
_entity.type
_entity.pdbx_description
1 polymer ?
#
loop_
_entity_poly.entity_id
_entity_poly.type
_entity_poly.pdbx_seq_one_letter_code
_entity_poly.pdbx_strand_id
1 'polypeptide(L)'
;MAFPPRAVYEQFIYALSDTHPEIQSSTLRLYANSSTTCIVRGSIWFKSGLELRVFEYLDFPDGELLDYSYVIFKAEEKIRSWQQDLKKTIDD
;
A
#
# COMPACT_ATOMS: atom_id res chain seq x y z
N MET A 1 7.11 8.94 -14.75
CA MET A 1 7.87 8.09 -13.81
C MET A 1 7.53 6.65 -14.13
N ALA A 2 8.52 5.75 -14.17
CA ALA A 2 8.28 4.33 -14.40
C ALA A 2 7.88 3.64 -13.08
N PHE A 3 6.99 2.65 -13.16
CA PHE A 3 6.63 1.83 -12.01
C PHE A 3 7.84 0.97 -11.59
N PRO A 4 8.17 0.89 -10.29
CA PRO A 4 9.37 0.17 -9.86
C PRO A 4 9.22 -1.34 -10.07
N PRO A 5 10.32 -2.06 -10.36
CA PRO A 5 10.30 -3.53 -10.37
C PRO A 5 9.85 -4.09 -9.02
N ARG A 6 9.18 -5.24 -9.03
CA ARG A 6 8.64 -5.88 -7.81
C ARG A 6 9.64 -5.97 -6.67
N ALA A 7 10.86 -6.43 -6.94
CA ALA A 7 11.88 -6.60 -5.90
C ALA A 7 12.28 -5.27 -5.24
N VAL A 8 12.34 -4.19 -6.03
CA VAL A 8 12.65 -2.84 -5.53
C VAL A 8 11.50 -2.32 -4.68
N TYR A 9 10.26 -2.52 -5.13
CA TYR A 9 9.07 -2.13 -4.38
C TYR A 9 8.95 -2.91 -3.05
N GLU A 10 9.17 -4.21 -3.09
CA GLU A 10 9.13 -5.09 -1.93
C GLU A 10 10.22 -4.72 -0.90
N GLN A 11 11.43 -4.42 -1.36
CA GLN A 11 12.49 -3.91 -0.50
C GLN A 11 12.11 -2.57 0.14
N PHE A 12 11.50 -1.66 -0.64
CA PHE A 12 11.06 -0.36 -0.14
C PHE A 12 10.04 -0.50 0.99
N ILE A 13 8.97 -1.30 0.82
CA ILE A 13 7.93 -1.45 1.85
C ILE A 13 8.47 -2.07 3.15
N TYR A 14 9.46 -2.95 3.05
CA TYR A 14 10.07 -3.61 4.20
C TYR A 14 11.11 -2.75 4.91
N ALA A 15 11.70 -1.78 4.21
CA ALA A 15 12.67 -0.85 4.79
C ALA A 15 12.01 0.37 5.46
N LEU A 16 10.68 0.53 5.38
CA LEU A 16 9.99 1.75 5.82
C LEU A 16 10.32 2.17 7.26
N SER A 17 10.31 1.24 8.22
CA SER A 17 10.63 1.57 9.61
C SER A 17 12.10 1.97 9.82
N ASP A 18 12.99 1.51 8.94
CA ASP A 18 14.42 1.76 9.04
C ASP A 18 14.81 3.08 8.38
N THR A 19 14.10 3.47 7.31
CA THR A 19 14.39 4.68 6.53
C THR A 19 13.58 5.90 6.96
N HIS A 20 12.46 5.72 7.66
CA HIS A 20 11.58 6.80 8.10
C HIS A 20 11.47 6.86 9.63
N PRO A 21 12.18 7.78 10.31
CA PRO A 21 12.20 7.84 11.77
C PRO A 21 10.85 8.19 12.40
N GLU A 22 9.88 8.71 11.65
CA GLU A 22 8.51 8.95 12.09
C GLU A 22 7.68 7.66 12.22
N ILE A 23 8.08 6.59 11.53
CA ILE A 23 7.45 5.28 11.59
C ILE A 23 7.95 4.56 12.85
N GLN A 24 7.00 4.06 13.63
CA GLN A 24 7.27 3.22 14.79
C GLN A 24 7.34 1.74 14.39
N SER A 25 6.43 1.29 13.52
CA SER A 25 6.42 -0.08 13.00
C SER A 25 5.60 -0.18 11.72
N SER A 26 5.83 -1.23 10.95
CA SER A 26 5.08 -1.56 9.73
C SER A 26 4.76 -3.06 9.71
N THR A 27 3.55 -3.38 9.27
CA THR A 27 3.11 -4.75 8.94
C THR A 27 2.81 -4.89 7.44
N LEU A 28 3.15 -3.87 6.64
CA LEU A 28 2.95 -3.94 5.20
C LEU A 28 3.63 -5.18 4.64
N ARG A 29 2.88 -5.92 3.84
CA ARG A 29 3.37 -7.11 3.17
C ARG A 29 2.81 -7.20 1.77
N LEU A 30 3.67 -7.61 0.85
CA LEU A 30 3.32 -7.93 -0.52
C LEU A 30 2.97 -9.42 -0.61
N TYR A 31 1.82 -9.70 -1.19
CA TYR A 31 1.28 -11.03 -1.43
C TYR A 31 1.09 -11.21 -2.93
N ALA A 32 1.49 -12.36 -3.47
CA ALA A 32 1.08 -12.72 -4.82
C ALA A 32 -0.44 -13.01 -4.83
N ASN A 33 -1.17 -12.40 -5.76
CA ASN A 33 -2.60 -12.66 -5.96
C ASN A 33 -2.85 -13.54 -7.19
N SER A 34 -2.05 -13.34 -8.24
CA SER A 34 -2.04 -14.16 -9.45
C SER A 34 -0.62 -14.27 -10.02
N SER A 35 -0.48 -14.76 -11.25
CA SER A 35 0.82 -14.83 -11.96
C SER A 35 1.42 -13.45 -12.24
N THR A 36 0.60 -12.42 -12.43
CA THR A 36 1.08 -11.06 -12.77
C THR A 36 0.77 -10.05 -11.66
N THR A 37 -0.29 -10.29 -10.88
CA THR A 37 -0.77 -9.31 -9.90
C THR A 37 -0.40 -9.62 -8.45
N CYS A 38 -0.21 -8.56 -7.68
CA CYS A 38 0.15 -8.60 -6.26
C CYS A 38 -0.79 -7.70 -5.45
N ILE A 39 -0.96 -8.03 -4.17
CA ILE A 39 -1.67 -7.20 -3.19
C ILE A 39 -0.65 -6.74 -2.14
N VAL A 40 -0.68 -5.46 -1.80
CA VAL A 40 0.02 -4.94 -0.62
C VAL A 40 -1.03 -4.64 0.43
N ARG A 41 -0.84 -5.17 1.63
CA ARG A 41 -1.77 -4.89 2.74
C ARG A 41 -1.05 -4.87 4.06
N GLY A 42 -1.49 -3.98 4.93
CA GLY A 42 -1.11 -3.95 6.34
C GLY A 42 -1.33 -2.56 6.93
N SER A 43 -0.65 -2.32 8.03
CA SER A 43 -0.69 -1.06 8.75
C SER A 43 0.71 -0.52 9.00
N ILE A 44 0.83 0.80 8.96
CA ILE A 44 1.99 1.56 9.42
C ILE A 44 1.56 2.32 10.67
N TRP A 45 2.28 2.15 11.77
CA TRP A 45 2.10 2.94 12.98
C TRP A 45 3.18 4.01 13.07
N PHE A 46 2.76 5.24 13.34
CA PHE A 46 3.65 6.38 13.49
C PHE A 46 3.88 6.70 14.96
N LYS A 47 5.03 7.29 15.28
CA LYS A 47 5.35 7.77 16.65
C LYS A 47 4.37 8.82 17.19
N SER A 48 3.59 9.45 16.31
CA SER A 48 2.52 10.38 16.67
C SER A 48 1.26 9.70 17.22
N GLY A 49 1.19 8.36 17.19
CA GLY A 49 0.01 7.57 17.54
C GLY A 49 -1.01 7.44 16.40
N LEU A 50 -0.65 7.86 15.18
CA LEU A 50 -1.44 7.60 13.98
C LEU A 50 -1.20 6.17 13.46
N GLU A 51 -2.23 5.57 12.89
CA GLU A 51 -2.14 4.34 12.11
C GLU A 51 -2.61 4.64 10.67
N LEU A 52 -1.80 4.26 9.68
CA LEU A 52 -2.19 4.23 8.28
C LEU A 52 -2.40 2.78 7.85
N ARG A 53 -3.66 2.40 7.61
CA ARG A 53 -3.99 1.11 6.97
C ARG A 53 -3.93 1.27 5.47
N VAL A 54 -3.20 0.39 4.81
CA VAL A 54 -2.96 0.43 3.36
C VAL A 54 -3.51 -0.84 2.72
N PHE A 55 -4.11 -0.67 1.55
CA PHE A 55 -4.42 -1.72 0.61
C PHE A 55 -4.07 -1.24 -0.80
N GLU A 56 -3.31 -2.04 -1.54
CA GLU A 56 -2.97 -1.76 -2.95
C GLU A 56 -3.10 -3.06 -3.76
N TYR A 57 -3.53 -2.92 -5.01
CA TYR A 57 -3.56 -3.98 -6.00
C TYR A 57 -2.68 -3.56 -7.18
N LEU A 58 -1.67 -4.38 -7.50
CA LEU A 58 -0.57 -4.02 -8.41
C LEU A 58 -0.46 -5.02 -9.55
N ASP A 59 -0.16 -4.56 -10.76
CA ASP A 59 0.40 -5.36 -11.85
C ASP A 59 1.83 -4.89 -12.14
N PHE A 60 2.83 -5.67 -11.75
CA PHE A 60 4.23 -5.29 -11.95
C PHE A 60 4.71 -5.43 -13.42
N PRO A 61 4.35 -6.52 -14.15
CA PRO A 61 4.64 -6.61 -15.58
C PRO A 61 4.16 -5.42 -16.40
N ASP A 62 2.93 -4.97 -16.17
CA ASP A 62 2.35 -3.82 -16.89
C ASP A 62 2.68 -2.47 -16.23
N GLY A 63 3.22 -2.52 -15.00
CA GLY A 63 3.65 -1.33 -14.26
C GLY A 63 2.48 -0.48 -13.75
N GLU A 64 1.39 -1.13 -13.33
CA GLU A 64 0.13 -0.48 -12.97
C GLU A 64 -0.21 -0.62 -11.48
N LEU A 65 -0.71 0.48 -10.91
CA LEU A 65 -1.46 0.50 -9.66
C LEU A 65 -2.94 0.33 -10.00
N LEU A 66 -3.41 -0.90 -9.97
CA LEU A 66 -4.75 -1.31 -10.40
C LEU A 66 -5.86 -0.93 -9.41
N ASP A 67 -5.53 -0.74 -8.14
CA ASP A 67 -6.43 -0.19 -7.12
C ASP A 67 -5.59 0.22 -5.90
N TYR A 68 -6.07 1.22 -5.15
CA TYR A 68 -5.52 1.49 -3.84
C TYR A 68 -6.53 2.19 -2.92
N SER A 69 -6.36 1.92 -1.64
CA SER A 69 -7.03 2.67 -0.58
C SER A 69 -6.14 2.78 0.64
N TYR A 70 -6.36 3.85 1.40
CA TYR A 70 -5.78 3.98 2.71
C TYR A 70 -6.73 4.65 3.69
N VAL A 71 -6.56 4.29 4.96
CA VAL A 71 -7.38 4.80 6.05
C VAL A 71 -6.47 5.23 7.19
N ILE A 72 -6.66 6.45 7.66
CA ILE A 72 -5.93 7.03 8.78
C ILE A 72 -6.78 6.88 10.04
N PHE A 73 -6.19 6.29 11.07
CA PHE A 73 -6.76 6.17 12.40
C PHE A 73 -5.91 6.92 13.44
N LYS A 74 -6.56 7.32 14.54
CA LYS A 74 -5.92 7.76 15.77
C LYS A 74 -6.66 7.15 16.95
N ALA A 75 -5.96 6.39 17.79
CA ALA A 75 -6.58 5.69 18.92
C ALA A 75 -7.86 4.92 18.52
N GLU A 76 -7.77 4.12 17.45
CA GLU A 76 -8.87 3.32 16.87
C GLU A 76 -10.00 4.12 16.18
N GLU A 77 -10.02 5.44 16.30
CA GLU A 77 -10.96 6.29 15.60
C GLU A 77 -10.50 6.57 14.16
N LYS A 78 -11.36 6.28 13.18
CA LYS A 78 -11.10 6.61 11.77
C LYS A 78 -11.20 8.13 11.57
N ILE A 79 -10.08 8.76 11.20
CA ILE A 79 -10.02 10.19 10.91
C ILE A 79 -10.37 10.48 9.45
N ARG A 80 -9.80 9.70 8.52
CA ARG A 80 -9.93 9.94 7.08
C ARG A 80 -9.73 8.66 6.31
N SER A 81 -10.42 8.52 5.18
CA SER A 81 -10.11 7.49 4.18
C SER A 81 -9.97 8.12 2.81
N TRP A 82 -9.14 7.49 2.00
CA TRP A 82 -9.07 7.70 0.57
C TRP A 82 -9.14 6.35 -0.11
N GLN A 83 -9.82 6.32 -1.24
CA GLN A 83 -9.90 5.18 -2.13
C GLN A 83 -9.84 5.72 -3.54
N GLN A 84 -9.17 5.00 -4.42
CA GLN A 84 -9.26 5.29 -5.83
C GLN A 84 -10.57 4.71 -6.36
N ASP A 85 -11.50 5.57 -6.76
CA ASP A 85 -12.71 5.12 -7.46
C ASP A 85 -12.33 4.79 -8.92
N LEU A 86 -11.72 3.62 -9.13
CA LEU A 86 -11.58 3.07 -10.48
C LEU A 86 -12.93 2.56 -10.92
N LYS A 87 -13.67 3.41 -11.64
CA LYS A 87 -14.74 2.93 -12.51
C LYS A 87 -14.08 1.95 -13.47
N LYS A 88 -14.30 0.64 -13.25
CA LYS A 88 -14.09 -0.34 -14.30
C LYS A 88 -14.99 0.07 -15.46
N THR A 89 -14.44 0.75 -16.45
CA THR A 89 -15.00 0.70 -17.79
C THR A 89 -14.80 -0.74 -18.23
N ILE A 90 -15.79 -1.59 -17.93
CA ILE A 90 -15.98 -2.82 -18.68
C ILE A 90 -16.54 -2.34 -20.01
N ASP A 91 -15.65 -2.12 -20.97
CA ASP A 91 -15.98 -2.12 -22.38
C ASP A 91 -15.35 -3.41 -22.92
N ASP A 92 -16.17 -4.46 -23.01
CA ASP A 92 -16.44 -5.32 -24.18
C ASP A 92 -17.28 -6.55 -23.73
#